data_AF-A0A378VKP9-F1
#
_entry.id   AF-A0A378VKP9-F1
#
_cell.length_a   1.000
_cell.length_b   1.000
_cell.length_c   1.000
_cell.angle_alpha   90.00
_cell.angle_beta   90.00
_cell.angle_gamma   90.00
#
_symmetry.space_group_name_H-M   'P 1'
#
loop_
_entity.id
_entity.type
_entity.pdbx_description
1 polymer ?
#
loop_
_entity_poly.entity_id
_entity_poly.type
_entity_poly.pdbx_seq_one_letter_code
_entity_poly.pdbx_strand_id
1 'polypeptide(L)'
;MTKIARDGYSFNQNDTIWILNKDTKIKLTRDILSLDSSLLDGFKNILSDYAQEMSAHHTRNMLFIFRRLIKFSNGNAITTDSILNWRASLTRENKWYLGSLKGFLHTWYKRGYLGISLEVVKLLETFNIKGNKKGKSVANYCPYAGPMTNNELLSLVSELNELWKQNRISFKCYAYINVLIITARRPSQLKQLKMCDLIKDNNDYYINITKS
;
A
#
# COMPACT_ATOMS: atom_id res chain seq x y z
N MET A 1 -10.31 -21.19 10.71
CA MET A 1 -11.59 -20.43 10.75
C MET A 1 -11.51 -19.36 9.68
N THR A 2 -12.59 -19.19 8.92
CA THR A 2 -12.68 -18.15 7.88
C THR A 2 -12.75 -16.77 8.53
N LYS A 3 -11.92 -15.83 8.05
CA LYS A 3 -11.85 -14.44 8.51
C LYS A 3 -12.22 -13.50 7.36
N ILE A 4 -12.58 -12.25 7.68
CA ILE A 4 -13.01 -11.25 6.70
C ILE A 4 -12.00 -10.11 6.66
N ALA A 5 -11.36 -9.89 5.52
CA ALA A 5 -10.47 -8.77 5.31
C ALA A 5 -11.24 -7.44 5.38
N ARG A 6 -10.54 -6.33 5.65
CA ARG A 6 -11.12 -4.98 5.75
C ARG A 6 -12.05 -4.61 4.59
N ASP A 7 -11.71 -5.05 3.38
CA ASP A 7 -12.46 -4.75 2.15
C ASP A 7 -13.59 -5.78 1.87
N GLY A 8 -13.92 -6.65 2.83
CA GLY A 8 -15.06 -7.58 2.79
C GLY A 8 -14.77 -8.96 2.18
N TYR A 9 -13.52 -9.28 1.84
CA TYR A 9 -13.16 -10.56 1.22
C TYR A 9 -12.81 -11.61 2.27
N SER A 10 -13.35 -12.82 2.12
CA SER A 10 -13.06 -13.93 3.02
C SER A 10 -11.67 -14.54 2.74
N PHE A 11 -10.94 -14.87 3.79
CA PHE A 11 -9.68 -15.61 3.71
C PHE A 11 -9.53 -16.58 4.89
N ASN A 12 -8.69 -17.60 4.74
CA ASN A 12 -8.33 -18.49 5.83
C ASN A 12 -6.84 -18.32 6.16
N GLN A 13 -6.54 -18.07 7.43
CA GLN A 13 -5.18 -17.85 7.93
C GLN A 13 -4.24 -19.04 7.68
N ASN A 14 -4.80 -20.25 7.56
CA ASN A 14 -4.03 -21.46 7.29
C ASN A 14 -3.70 -21.65 5.80
N ASP A 15 -4.37 -20.92 4.91
CA ASP A 15 -4.13 -21.03 3.47
C ASP A 15 -2.82 -20.36 3.08
N THR A 16 -2.22 -20.87 2.01
CA THR A 16 -1.00 -20.31 1.41
C THR A 16 -1.27 -19.00 0.67
N ILE A 17 -2.51 -18.76 0.22
CA ILE A 17 -2.90 -17.59 -0.55
C ILE A 17 -4.11 -16.94 0.12
N TRP A 18 -4.03 -15.65 0.44
CA TRP A 18 -5.15 -14.88 0.96
C TRP A 18 -5.57 -13.84 -0.07
N ILE A 19 -6.87 -13.82 -0.40
CA ILE A 19 -7.47 -12.80 -1.26
C ILE A 19 -8.02 -11.71 -0.34
N LEU A 20 -7.41 -10.52 -0.37
CA LEU A 20 -7.74 -9.44 0.55
C LEU A 20 -8.72 -8.43 -0.05
N ASN A 21 -8.63 -8.24 -1.37
CA ASN A 21 -9.61 -7.51 -2.17
C ASN A 21 -9.52 -7.89 -3.65
N LYS A 22 -10.31 -7.24 -4.51
CA LYS A 22 -10.34 -7.48 -5.96
C LYS A 22 -8.98 -7.40 -6.65
N ASP A 23 -8.08 -6.55 -6.15
CA ASP A 23 -6.79 -6.23 -6.80
C ASP A 23 -5.59 -6.83 -6.05
N THR A 24 -5.78 -7.34 -4.83
CA THR A 24 -4.69 -7.71 -3.92
C THR A 24 -4.89 -9.11 -3.36
N LYS A 25 -3.99 -9.99 -3.78
CA LYS A 25 -3.73 -11.29 -3.17
C LYS A 25 -2.35 -11.31 -2.55
N ILE A 26 -2.20 -12.00 -1.43
CA ILE A 26 -0.91 -12.25 -0.80
C ILE A 26 -0.63 -13.75 -0.80
N LYS A 27 0.64 -14.13 -0.95
CA LYS A 27 1.08 -15.52 -0.93
C LYS A 27 2.15 -15.68 0.15
N LEU A 28 1.90 -16.58 1.10
CA LEU A 28 2.89 -17.04 2.06
C LEU A 28 3.82 -18.00 1.31
N THR A 29 5.04 -17.55 1.06
CA THR A 29 6.03 -18.30 0.30
C THR A 29 6.86 -19.21 1.20
N ARG A 30 7.68 -20.08 0.60
CA ARG A 30 8.48 -21.07 1.35
C ARG A 30 9.36 -20.45 2.43
N ASP A 31 9.95 -19.28 2.19
CA ASP A 31 10.75 -18.52 3.17
C ASP A 31 9.97 -18.11 4.42
N ILE A 32 8.64 -18.00 4.33
CA ILE A 32 7.78 -17.76 5.50
C ILE A 32 7.32 -19.07 6.11
N LEU A 33 6.87 -20.01 5.27
CA LEU A 33 6.32 -21.28 5.75
C LEU A 33 7.38 -22.19 6.41
N SER A 34 8.66 -21.92 6.20
CA SER A 34 9.79 -22.64 6.83
C SER A 34 10.29 -22.02 8.14
N LEU A 35 9.65 -20.96 8.63
CA LEU A 35 10.01 -20.36 9.92
C LEU A 35 9.73 -21.34 11.07
N ASP A 36 10.37 -21.13 12.22
CA ASP A 36 10.02 -21.83 13.44
C ASP A 36 8.52 -21.69 13.75
N SER A 37 7.94 -22.73 14.33
CA SER A 37 6.50 -22.82 14.63
C SER A 37 5.96 -21.62 15.40
N SER A 38 6.71 -21.12 16.39
CA SER A 38 6.28 -19.99 17.22
C SER A 38 6.27 -18.67 16.44
N LEU A 39 7.32 -18.45 15.63
CA LEU A 39 7.43 -17.24 14.80
C LEU A 39 6.44 -17.27 13.64
N LEU A 40 6.23 -18.44 13.03
CA LEU A 40 5.25 -18.63 11.96
C LEU A 40 3.83 -18.38 12.45
N ASP A 41 3.46 -18.95 13.60
CA ASP A 41 2.13 -18.75 14.17
C ASP A 41 1.89 -17.29 14.52
N GLY A 42 2.84 -16.68 15.24
CA GLY A 42 2.78 -15.25 15.56
C GLY A 42 2.69 -14.36 14.32
N PHE A 43 3.46 -14.67 13.27
CA PHE A 43 3.44 -13.93 12.01
C PHE A 43 2.07 -14.03 11.33
N LYS A 44 1.51 -15.24 11.24
CA LYS A 44 0.19 -15.46 10.66
C LYS A 44 -0.90 -14.73 11.45
N ASN A 45 -0.81 -14.73 12.78
CA ASN A 45 -1.75 -14.02 13.65
C ASN A 45 -1.71 -12.51 13.41
N ILE A 46 -0.54 -11.87 13.48
CA ILE A 46 -0.45 -10.42 13.26
C ILE A 46 -0.78 -10.02 11.82
N LEU A 47 -0.39 -10.83 10.83
CA LEU A 47 -0.71 -10.54 9.42
C LEU A 47 -2.22 -10.67 9.18
N SER A 48 -2.87 -11.62 9.86
CA SER A 48 -4.32 -11.76 9.84
C SER A 48 -5.02 -10.57 10.48
N ASP A 49 -4.52 -10.03 11.59
CA ASP A 49 -5.08 -8.80 12.18
C ASP A 49 -4.94 -7.63 11.21
N TYR A 50 -3.77 -7.46 10.60
CA TYR A 50 -3.55 -6.44 9.58
C TYR A 50 -4.47 -6.61 8.37
N ALA A 51 -4.76 -7.84 7.93
CA ALA A 51 -5.72 -8.09 6.86
C ALA A 51 -7.14 -7.62 7.20
N GLN A 52 -7.54 -7.71 8.48
CA GLN A 52 -8.86 -7.33 8.97
C GLN A 52 -8.96 -5.82 9.27
N GLU A 53 -7.88 -5.21 9.77
CA GLU A 53 -7.89 -3.84 10.30
C GLU A 53 -7.30 -2.80 9.33
N MET A 54 -6.34 -3.21 8.49
CA MET A 54 -5.58 -2.32 7.60
C MET A 54 -5.94 -2.55 6.13
N SER A 55 -5.51 -1.63 5.25
CA SER A 55 -5.75 -1.79 3.81
C SER A 55 -4.96 -2.99 3.26
N ALA A 56 -5.52 -3.68 2.27
CA ALA A 56 -4.87 -4.82 1.63
C ALA A 56 -3.43 -4.50 1.14
N HIS A 57 -3.22 -3.28 0.66
CA HIS A 57 -1.90 -2.83 0.23
C HIS A 57 -0.91 -2.71 1.40
N HIS A 58 -1.36 -2.21 2.56
CA HIS A 58 -0.51 -2.11 3.75
C HIS A 58 -0.15 -3.51 4.28
N THR A 59 -1.10 -4.43 4.33
CA THR A 59 -0.88 -5.84 4.72
C THR A 59 0.12 -6.52 3.79
N ARG A 60 -0.04 -6.37 2.47
CA ARG A 60 0.93 -6.88 1.49
C ARG A 60 2.32 -6.27 1.68
N ASN A 61 2.40 -4.98 1.98
CA ASN A 61 3.66 -4.30 2.25
C ASN A 61 4.33 -4.83 3.52
N MET A 62 3.57 -5.15 4.57
CA MET A 62 4.14 -5.76 5.80
C MET A 62 4.71 -7.14 5.52
N LEU A 63 4.00 -7.99 4.78
CA LEU A 63 4.52 -9.27 4.32
C LEU A 63 5.82 -9.10 3.51
N PHE A 64 5.84 -8.16 2.57
CA PHE A 64 7.02 -7.89 1.76
C PHE A 64 8.23 -7.47 2.63
N ILE A 65 8.03 -6.54 3.55
CA ILE A 65 9.11 -6.02 4.41
C ILE A 65 9.61 -7.11 5.36
N PHE A 66 8.71 -7.84 5.99
CA PHE A 66 9.05 -8.95 6.88
C PHE A 66 9.89 -10.01 6.16
N ARG A 67 9.49 -10.41 4.95
CA ARG A 67 10.26 -11.34 4.12
C ARG A 67 11.67 -10.85 3.82
N ARG A 68 11.85 -9.55 3.61
CA ARG A 68 13.20 -8.98 3.41
C ARG A 68 14.06 -9.09 4.66
N LEU A 69 13.48 -8.87 5.84
CA LEU A 69 14.19 -9.09 7.09
C LEU A 69 14.61 -10.56 7.24
N ILE A 70 13.65 -11.50 7.11
CA ILE A 70 13.91 -12.94 7.25
C ILE A 70 15.00 -13.43 6.29
N LYS A 71 14.94 -13.01 5.03
CA LYS A 71 15.96 -13.36 4.03
C LYS A 71 17.33 -12.76 4.37
N PHE A 72 17.36 -11.55 4.91
CA PHE A 72 18.61 -10.89 5.29
C PHE A 72 19.24 -11.55 6.52
N SER A 73 18.44 -11.90 7.53
CA SER A 73 18.92 -12.53 8.76
C SER A 73 19.19 -14.02 8.62
N ASN A 74 18.88 -14.63 7.46
CA ASN A 74 18.96 -16.07 7.21
C ASN A 74 18.36 -16.92 8.35
N GLY A 75 17.32 -16.39 8.99
CA GLY A 75 17.03 -16.73 10.38
C GLY A 75 15.56 -17.01 10.66
N ASN A 76 15.33 -17.87 11.65
CA ASN A 76 14.02 -18.27 12.15
C ASN A 76 13.60 -17.52 13.42
N ALA A 77 14.31 -16.45 13.79
CA ALA A 77 14.02 -15.62 14.96
C ALA A 77 14.28 -14.14 14.66
N ILE A 78 13.48 -13.25 15.24
CA ILE A 78 13.77 -11.81 15.25
C ILE A 78 14.48 -11.48 16.55
N THR A 79 15.77 -11.19 16.45
CA THR A 79 16.61 -10.76 17.57
C THR A 79 17.04 -9.30 17.44
N THR A 80 17.54 -8.71 18.52
CA THR A 80 18.14 -7.37 18.50
C THR A 80 19.25 -7.26 17.45
N ASP A 81 20.10 -8.27 17.35
CA ASP A 81 21.20 -8.32 16.38
C ASP A 81 20.68 -8.37 14.94
N SER A 82 19.65 -9.18 14.68
CA SER A 82 19.04 -9.25 13.33
C SER A 82 18.51 -7.88 12.89
N ILE A 83 17.91 -7.12 13.81
CA ILE A 83 17.37 -5.79 13.57
C ILE A 83 18.49 -4.75 13.40
N LEU A 84 19.55 -4.80 14.21
CA LEU A 84 20.71 -3.91 14.10
C LEU A 84 21.45 -4.14 12.78
N ASN A 85 21.74 -5.39 12.44
CA ASN A 85 22.42 -5.76 11.20
C ASN A 85 21.59 -5.37 9.98
N TRP A 86 20.27 -5.59 10.02
CA TRP A 86 19.39 -5.18 8.93
C TRP A 86 19.34 -3.66 8.82
N ARG A 87 19.22 -2.93 9.94
CA ARG A 87 19.29 -1.46 9.94
C ARG A 87 20.60 -0.95 9.32
N ALA A 88 21.74 -1.58 9.61
CA ALA A 88 23.04 -1.21 9.08
C ALA A 88 23.16 -1.44 7.56
N SER A 89 22.46 -2.45 7.02
CA SER A 89 22.45 -2.73 5.57
C SER A 89 21.49 -1.86 4.77
N LEU A 90 20.61 -1.10 5.43
CA LEU A 90 19.67 -0.20 4.76
C LEU A 90 20.36 1.10 4.28
N THR A 91 20.17 1.41 3.01
CA THR A 91 20.52 2.69 2.38
C THR A 91 19.48 3.77 2.68
N ARG A 92 19.75 5.01 2.27
CA ARG A 92 18.82 6.14 2.46
C ARG A 92 17.46 5.92 1.79
N GLU A 93 17.41 5.17 0.69
CA GLU A 93 16.22 4.94 -0.13
C GLU A 93 15.28 3.89 0.47
N ASN A 94 15.82 2.97 1.27
CA ASN A 94 15.08 1.86 1.84
C ASN A 94 14.94 1.94 3.37
N LYS A 95 15.50 2.97 4.01
CA LYS A 95 15.41 3.22 5.46
C LYS A 95 13.97 3.30 6.00
N TRP A 96 13.00 3.64 5.14
CA TRP A 96 11.58 3.67 5.50
C TRP A 96 11.01 2.27 5.82
N TYR A 97 11.65 1.19 5.36
CA TYR A 97 11.27 -0.18 5.74
C TYR A 97 11.34 -0.39 7.24
N LEU A 98 12.40 0.13 7.88
CA LEU A 98 12.57 0.02 9.33
C LEU A 98 11.48 0.79 10.08
N GLY A 99 11.03 1.92 9.55
CA GLY A 99 9.93 2.70 10.14
C GLY A 99 8.61 1.95 10.10
N SER A 100 8.32 1.30 8.97
CA SER A 100 7.10 0.50 8.82
C SER A 100 7.16 -0.78 9.67
N LEU A 101 8.32 -1.45 9.69
CA LEU A 101 8.53 -2.65 10.48
C LEU A 101 8.43 -2.36 11.99
N LYS A 102 8.94 -1.22 12.47
CA LYS A 102 8.84 -0.82 13.88
C LYS A 102 7.40 -0.88 14.38
N GLY A 103 6.47 -0.24 13.68
CA GLY A 103 5.05 -0.25 14.08
C GLY A 103 4.43 -1.64 14.03
N PHE A 104 4.80 -2.44 13.02
CA PHE A 104 4.34 -3.82 12.87
C PHE A 104 4.79 -4.72 14.01
N LEU A 105 6.09 -4.73 14.35
CA LEU A 105 6.64 -5.57 15.42
C LEU A 105 6.19 -5.11 16.81
N HIS A 106 6.03 -3.80 17.01
CA HIS A 106 5.46 -3.27 18.25
C HIS A 106 4.00 -3.72 18.44
N THR A 107 3.19 -3.68 17.36
CA THR A 107 1.80 -4.16 17.41
C THR A 107 1.74 -5.67 17.62
N TRP A 108 2.61 -6.43 16.96
CA TRP A 108 2.77 -7.88 17.16
C TRP A 108 3.00 -8.20 18.64
N TYR A 109 4.00 -7.58 19.26
CA TYR A 109 4.28 -7.77 20.68
C TYR A 109 3.09 -7.37 21.58
N LYS A 110 2.47 -6.21 21.31
CA LYS A 110 1.33 -5.71 22.10
C LYS A 110 0.11 -6.65 22.04
N ARG A 111 -0.09 -7.35 20.92
CA ARG A 111 -1.16 -8.35 20.77
C ARG A 111 -0.87 -9.65 21.55
N GLY A 112 0.34 -9.81 22.08
CA GLY A 112 0.75 -10.99 22.85
C GLY A 112 1.04 -12.23 21.99
N TYR A 113 1.20 -12.07 20.67
CA TYR A 113 1.57 -13.18 19.80
C TYR A 113 3.05 -13.53 19.95
N LEU A 114 3.35 -14.83 19.82
CA LEU A 114 4.72 -15.36 19.92
C LEU A 114 5.65 -14.81 18.83
N GLY A 115 6.96 -14.86 19.09
CA GLY A 115 8.00 -14.56 18.09
C GLY A 115 8.71 -13.21 18.23
N ILE A 116 8.19 -12.28 19.04
CA ILE A 116 8.82 -10.97 19.32
C ILE A 116 9.10 -10.83 20.81
N SER A 117 10.34 -10.50 21.16
CA SER A 117 10.74 -10.27 22.56
C SER A 117 10.63 -8.80 22.97
N LEU A 118 10.58 -8.54 24.28
CA LEU A 118 10.53 -7.17 24.81
C LEU A 118 11.80 -6.38 24.46
N GLU A 119 12.95 -7.04 24.40
CA GLU A 119 14.25 -6.46 24.05
C GLU A 119 14.23 -5.91 22.62
N VAL A 120 13.60 -6.64 21.68
CA VAL A 120 13.43 -6.18 20.29
C VAL A 120 12.57 -4.92 20.25
N VAL A 121 11.48 -4.87 21.02
CA VAL A 121 10.60 -3.69 21.08
C VAL A 121 11.34 -2.49 21.66
N LYS A 122 12.02 -2.66 22.80
CA LYS A 122 12.84 -1.61 23.44
C LYS A 122 13.92 -1.08 22.49
N LEU A 123 14.60 -1.97 21.77
CA LEU A 123 15.57 -1.57 20.74
C LEU A 123 14.92 -0.70 19.66
N LEU A 124 13.80 -1.14 19.11
CA LEU A 124 13.10 -0.40 18.05
C LEU A 124 12.65 0.99 18.53
N GLU A 125 12.27 1.14 19.80
CA GLU A 125 11.91 2.42 20.41
C GLU A 125 13.06 3.44 20.36
N THR A 126 14.30 3.00 20.58
CA THR A 126 15.51 3.86 20.48
C THR A 126 15.74 4.43 19.08
N PHE A 127 15.16 3.83 18.03
CA PHE A 127 15.40 4.27 16.67
C PHE A 127 14.62 5.53 16.32
N ASN A 128 15.36 6.61 16.05
CA ASN A 128 14.84 7.79 15.40
C ASN A 128 14.88 7.60 13.86
N ILE A 129 13.74 7.30 13.25
CA ILE A 129 13.63 6.97 11.82
C ILE A 129 13.01 8.16 11.11
N LYS A 130 13.83 8.88 10.32
CA LYS A 130 13.31 9.94 9.44
C LYS A 130 12.34 9.29 8.44
N GLY A 131 11.12 9.81 8.37
CA GLY A 131 10.10 9.35 7.43
C GLY A 131 10.55 9.46 5.97
N ASN A 132 9.83 8.79 5.06
CA ASN A 132 10.13 8.84 3.64
C ASN A 132 10.10 10.31 3.15
N LYS A 133 11.07 10.74 2.34
CA LYS A 133 11.05 12.08 1.73
C LYS A 133 9.90 12.12 0.71
N LYS A 134 8.70 12.48 1.16
CA LYS A 134 7.57 12.76 0.27
C LYS A 134 7.87 14.02 -0.54
N GLY A 135 7.55 14.00 -1.85
CA GLY A 135 7.50 15.22 -2.65
C GLY A 135 8.77 15.66 -3.40
N LYS A 136 9.84 14.85 -3.48
CA LYS A 136 11.07 15.28 -4.18
C LYS A 136 10.87 15.55 -5.68
N SER A 137 9.97 14.81 -6.34
CA SER A 137 9.60 15.01 -7.76
C SER A 137 8.65 16.20 -7.96
N VAL A 138 7.74 16.41 -7.00
CA VAL A 138 6.73 17.48 -7.03
C VAL A 138 7.37 18.84 -6.72
N ALA A 139 8.38 18.90 -5.85
CA ALA A 139 9.04 20.14 -5.45
C ALA A 139 10.01 20.70 -6.50
N ASN A 140 10.46 19.88 -7.46
CA ASN A 140 11.56 20.24 -8.38
C ASN A 140 11.11 20.48 -9.84
N TYR A 141 9.80 20.59 -10.14
CA TYR A 141 9.29 20.76 -11.51
C TYR A 141 9.99 19.83 -12.53
N CYS A 142 10.17 18.55 -12.15
CA CYS A 142 10.86 17.60 -12.99
C CYS A 142 10.05 17.40 -14.30
N PRO A 143 10.63 17.60 -15.50
CA PRO A 143 9.89 17.49 -16.76
C PRO A 143 9.34 16.08 -17.04
N TYR A 144 9.78 15.06 -16.29
CA TYR A 144 9.32 13.67 -16.43
C TYR A 144 8.38 13.20 -15.31
N ALA A 145 8.32 13.91 -14.18
CA ALA A 145 7.62 13.43 -12.96
C ALA A 145 6.92 14.54 -12.16
N GLY A 146 6.97 15.79 -12.64
CA GLY A 146 6.26 16.95 -12.11
C GLY A 146 4.85 17.07 -12.69
N PRO A 147 4.06 18.06 -12.23
CA PRO A 147 2.75 18.35 -12.80
C PRO A 147 2.87 18.81 -14.26
N MET A 148 1.89 18.47 -15.10
CA MET A 148 1.78 19.02 -16.46
C MET A 148 1.67 20.54 -16.41
N THR A 149 2.35 21.21 -17.35
CA THR A 149 2.16 22.63 -17.63
C THR A 149 0.81 22.88 -18.31
N ASN A 150 0.34 24.13 -18.30
CA ASN A 150 -0.90 24.51 -18.96
C ASN A 150 -0.90 24.16 -20.47
N ASN A 151 0.23 24.35 -21.14
CA ASN A 151 0.36 24.05 -22.57
C ASN A 151 0.31 22.53 -22.84
N GLU A 152 0.96 21.72 -22.01
CA GLU A 152 0.88 20.25 -22.12
C GLU A 152 -0.54 19.75 -21.88
N LEU A 153 -1.25 20.35 -20.91
CA LEU A 153 -2.65 20.00 -20.63
C LEU A 153 -3.57 20.39 -21.80
N LEU A 154 -3.39 21.57 -22.39
CA LEU A 154 -4.14 22.01 -23.56
C LEU A 154 -3.90 21.09 -24.76
N SER A 155 -2.64 20.73 -25.02
CA SER A 155 -2.29 19.78 -26.08
C SER A 155 -2.90 18.40 -25.84
N LEU A 156 -2.87 17.90 -24.60
CA LEU A 156 -3.51 16.64 -24.23
C LEU A 156 -5.03 16.67 -24.49
N VAL A 157 -5.72 17.74 -24.07
CA VAL A 157 -7.16 17.89 -24.27
C VAL A 157 -7.49 17.99 -25.75
N SER A 158 -6.69 18.70 -26.54
CA SER A 158 -6.84 18.82 -27.99
C SER A 158 -6.72 17.45 -28.66
N GLU A 159 -5.66 16.70 -28.36
CA GLU A 159 -5.44 15.36 -28.93
C GLU A 159 -6.55 14.38 -28.48
N LEU A 160 -6.96 14.44 -27.22
CA LEU A 160 -8.06 13.61 -26.71
C LEU A 160 -9.37 13.85 -27.45
N ASN A 161 -9.68 15.11 -27.78
CA ASN A 161 -10.85 15.48 -28.58
C ASN A 161 -10.75 14.95 -30.01
N GLU A 162 -9.59 15.06 -30.65
CA GLU A 162 -9.38 14.54 -32.02
C GLU A 162 -9.47 13.02 -32.09
N LEU A 163 -8.85 12.31 -31.14
CA LEU A 163 -8.96 10.85 -31.04
C LEU A 163 -10.42 10.41 -30.83
N TRP A 164 -11.19 11.17 -30.04
CA TRP A 164 -12.62 10.89 -29.86
C TRP A 164 -13.42 11.13 -31.13
N LYS A 165 -13.26 12.28 -31.80
CA LYS A 165 -13.93 12.59 -33.07
C LYS A 165 -13.64 11.56 -34.16
N GLN A 166 -12.42 11.05 -34.21
CA GLN A 166 -11.99 10.03 -35.17
C GLN A 166 -12.39 8.60 -34.77
N ASN A 167 -13.17 8.42 -33.69
CA ASN A 167 -13.55 7.12 -33.13
C ASN A 167 -12.35 6.20 -32.81
N ARG A 168 -11.18 6.78 -32.53
CA ARG A 168 -9.95 6.05 -32.18
C ARG A 168 -9.92 5.62 -30.71
N ILE A 169 -10.76 6.25 -29.88
CA ILE A 169 -10.98 5.90 -28.48
C ILE A 169 -12.47 5.76 -28.20
N SER A 170 -12.83 5.02 -27.15
CA SER A 170 -14.23 4.89 -26.73
C SER A 170 -14.69 6.11 -25.92
N PHE A 171 -16.01 6.34 -25.88
CA PHE A 171 -16.62 7.35 -25.01
C PHE A 171 -16.22 7.16 -23.54
N LYS A 172 -16.11 5.89 -23.11
CA LYS A 172 -15.68 5.55 -21.75
C LYS A 172 -14.26 6.02 -21.46
N CYS A 173 -13.34 5.87 -22.41
CA CYS A 173 -11.97 6.37 -22.29
C CYS A 173 -11.96 7.91 -22.25
N TYR A 174 -12.66 8.53 -23.19
CA TYR A 174 -12.79 9.98 -23.30
C TYR A 174 -13.33 10.62 -22.01
N ALA A 175 -14.47 10.12 -21.52
CA ALA A 175 -15.09 10.61 -20.29
C ALA A 175 -14.18 10.38 -19.07
N TYR A 176 -13.53 9.22 -18.96
CA TYR A 176 -12.64 8.92 -17.84
C TYR A 176 -11.43 9.86 -17.77
N ILE A 177 -10.79 10.17 -18.90
CA ILE A 177 -9.65 11.10 -18.94
C ILE A 177 -10.11 12.53 -18.62
N ASN A 178 -11.26 12.98 -19.13
CA ASN A 178 -11.80 14.29 -18.78
C ASN A 178 -12.10 14.41 -17.28
N VAL A 179 -12.70 13.38 -16.66
CA VAL A 179 -12.95 13.36 -15.21
C VAL A 179 -11.62 13.40 -14.42
N LEU A 180 -10.58 12.69 -14.87
CA LEU A 180 -9.24 12.77 -14.26
C LEU A 180 -8.67 14.20 -14.31
N ILE A 181 -8.74 14.85 -15.48
CA ILE A 181 -8.23 16.19 -15.71
C ILE A 181 -8.96 17.21 -14.83
N ILE A 182 -10.30 17.20 -14.86
CA ILE A 182 -11.14 18.19 -14.17
C ILE A 182 -11.05 18.04 -12.65
N THR A 183 -10.99 16.80 -12.14
CA THR A 183 -11.04 16.55 -10.69
C THR A 183 -9.67 16.45 -10.03
N ALA A 184 -8.60 16.24 -10.81
CA ALA A 184 -7.24 15.96 -10.35
C ALA A 184 -7.15 14.85 -9.27
N ARG A 185 -8.10 13.91 -9.28
CA ARG A 185 -8.21 12.85 -8.27
C ARG A 185 -7.34 11.65 -8.59
N ARG A 186 -7.01 10.89 -7.55
CA ARG A 186 -6.31 9.61 -7.74
C ARG A 186 -7.23 8.64 -8.48
N PRO A 187 -6.72 7.86 -9.45
CA PRO A 187 -7.50 6.85 -10.16
C PRO A 187 -8.32 5.91 -9.26
N SER A 188 -7.81 5.59 -8.06
CA SER A 188 -8.52 4.74 -7.10
C SER A 188 -9.80 5.37 -6.53
N GLN A 189 -9.88 6.70 -6.43
CA GLN A 189 -11.07 7.42 -5.98
C GLN A 189 -12.13 7.46 -7.10
N LEU A 190 -11.70 7.67 -8.35
CA LEU A 190 -12.62 7.68 -9.49
C LEU A 190 -13.27 6.32 -9.75
N LYS A 191 -12.56 5.21 -9.46
CA LYS A 191 -13.13 3.86 -9.55
C LYS A 191 -14.28 3.59 -8.58
N GLN A 192 -14.49 4.45 -7.58
CA GLN A 192 -15.55 4.30 -6.58
C GLN A 192 -16.80 5.12 -6.92
N LEU A 193 -16.75 5.94 -7.98
CA LEU A 193 -17.88 6.76 -8.40
C LEU A 193 -19.09 5.91 -8.78
N LYS A 194 -20.25 6.34 -8.33
CA LYS A 194 -21.57 5.79 -8.62
C LYS A 194 -22.42 6.83 -9.33
N MET A 195 -23.51 6.39 -9.98
CA MET A 195 -24.45 7.31 -10.64
C MET A 195 -25.06 8.33 -9.67
N CYS A 196 -25.28 7.96 -8.41
CA CYS A 196 -25.77 8.87 -7.37
C CYS A 196 -24.79 10.00 -7.01
N ASP A 197 -23.52 9.89 -7.42
CA ASP A 197 -22.52 10.92 -7.18
C ASP A 197 -22.60 12.04 -8.23
N LEU A 198 -23.29 11.83 -9.36
CA LEU A 198 -23.52 12.86 -10.36
C LEU A 198 -24.76 13.68 -9.98
N ILE A 199 -24.52 14.92 -9.54
CA ILE A 199 -25.56 15.86 -9.14
C ILE A 199 -25.77 16.84 -10.28
N LYS A 200 -27.01 16.99 -10.72
CA LYS A 200 -27.42 18.07 -11.62
C LYS A 200 -28.00 19.20 -10.79
N ASP A 201 -27.43 20.39 -10.90
CA ASP A 201 -28.00 21.60 -10.31
C ASP A 201 -28.08 22.67 -11.41
N ASN A 202 -29.31 23.10 -11.72
CA ASN A 202 -29.64 23.94 -12.88
C ASN A 202 -29.08 23.38 -14.21
N ASN A 203 -28.20 24.15 -14.86
CA ASN A 203 -27.53 23.80 -16.12
C ASN A 203 -26.15 23.15 -15.91
N ASP A 204 -25.73 22.96 -14.66
CA ASP A 204 -24.42 22.44 -14.30
C ASP A 204 -24.49 21.01 -13.75
N TYR A 205 -23.38 20.30 -13.91
CA TYR A 205 -23.19 18.96 -13.36
C TYR A 205 -22.00 18.95 -12.41
N TYR A 206 -22.20 18.32 -11.25
CA TYR A 206 -21.21 18.19 -10.19
C TYR A 206 -20.99 16.72 -9.91
N ILE A 207 -19.75 16.35 -9.58
CA ILE A 207 -19.43 15.02 -9.10
C ILE A 207 -19.14 15.13 -7.60
N ASN A 208 -20.02 14.54 -6.79
CA ASN A 208 -19.84 14.45 -5.35
C ASN A 208 -18.79 13.39 -5.02
N ILE A 209 -17.60 13.83 -4.61
CA ILE A 209 -16.50 12.94 -4.26
C ILE A 209 -16.21 13.10 -2.76
N THR A 210 -16.61 12.11 -1.95
CA THR A 210 -16.29 12.06 -0.52
C THR A 210 -14.79 12.08 -0.29
N LYS A 211 -14.32 12.97 0.61
CA LYS A 211 -12.92 12.98 1.05
C LYS A 211 -12.65 11.70 1.85
N SER A 212 -11.75 10.87 1.34
CA SER A 212 -11.18 9.70 2.04
C SER A 212 -10.17 10.11 3.10
#